data_AF-A0A926JBE4-F1
#
_entry.id   AF-A0A926JBE4-F1
#
_cell.length_a   1.000
_cell.length_b   1.000
_cell.length_c   1.000
_cell.angle_alpha   90.00
_cell.angle_beta   90.00
_cell.angle_gamma   90.00
#
_symmetry.space_group_name_H-M   'P 1'
#
loop_
_entity.id
_entity.type
_entity.pdbx_description
1 polymer ?
#
loop_
_entity_poly.entity_id
_entity_poly.type
_entity_poly.pdbx_seq_one_letter_code
_entity_poly.pdbx_strand_id
1 'polypeptide(L)'
;MARPSRYPLELRRRAVRMVAEVRDDYPNETAALQAVSEKLDIGSRETLRNWVKQYEIDAGTSPGTTTEESAQLKALKKENAELRRANEILKAAASFFAAELDRPHTRS
;
A
#
# COMPACT_ATOMS: atom_id res chain seq x y z
N MET A 1 -2.78 12.84 2.84
CA MET A 1 -3.34 11.51 3.18
C MET A 1 -4.06 10.98 1.94
N ALA A 2 -3.92 9.70 1.61
CA ALA A 2 -4.62 9.13 0.45
C ALA A 2 -6.13 9.23 0.67
N ARG A 3 -6.88 9.69 -0.34
CA ARG A 3 -8.35 9.76 -0.30
C ARG A 3 -8.89 8.37 0.03
N PRO A 4 -9.86 8.23 0.96
CA PRO A 4 -10.53 6.96 1.20
C PRO A 4 -11.04 6.43 -0.14
N SER A 5 -10.77 5.16 -0.45
CA SER A 5 -11.26 4.62 -1.70
C SER A 5 -12.78 4.71 -1.74
N ARG A 6 -13.32 5.10 -2.91
CA ARG A 6 -14.77 5.12 -3.18
C ARG A 6 -15.45 3.77 -2.90
N TYR A 7 -14.70 2.67 -2.95
CA TYR A 7 -15.21 1.32 -2.77
C TYR A 7 -14.71 0.71 -1.45
N PRO A 8 -15.61 0.45 -0.48
CA PRO A 8 -15.28 -0.25 0.78
C PRO A 8 -14.65 -1.62 0.53
N LEU A 9 -13.81 -2.09 1.46
CA LEU A 9 -13.14 -3.39 1.33
C LEU A 9 -14.12 -4.56 1.22
N GLU A 10 -15.23 -4.50 1.94
CA GLU A 10 -16.28 -5.52 1.88
C GLU A 10 -16.90 -5.62 0.49
N LEU A 11 -17.16 -4.48 -0.16
CA LEU A 11 -17.66 -4.44 -1.54
C LEU A 11 -16.65 -5.08 -2.50
N ARG A 12 -15.36 -4.77 -2.34
CA ARG A 12 -14.30 -5.37 -3.18
C ARG A 12 -14.24 -6.88 -3.03
N ARG A 13 -14.23 -7.39 -1.79
CA ARG A 13 -14.20 -8.84 -1.50
C ARG A 13 -15.42 -9.54 -2.07
N ARG A 14 -16.61 -8.95 -1.87
CA ARG A 14 -17.86 -9.46 -2.45
C ARG A 14 -17.80 -9.50 -3.97
N ALA A 15 -17.27 -8.45 -4.59
CA ALA A 15 -17.20 -8.37 -6.04
C ALA A 15 -16.24 -9.40 -6.64
N VAL A 16 -15.04 -9.57 -6.06
CA VAL A 16 -14.09 -10.60 -6.49
C VAL A 16 -14.68 -12.00 -6.34
N ARG A 17 -15.34 -12.28 -5.21
CA ARG A 17 -16.04 -13.57 -5.01
C ARG A 17 -17.11 -13.80 -6.08
N MET A 18 -17.94 -12.79 -6.33
CA MET A 18 -19.00 -12.89 -7.32
C MET A 18 -18.45 -13.15 -8.73
N VAL A 19 -17.36 -12.48 -9.13
CA VAL A 19 -16.69 -12.76 -10.40
C VAL A 19 -16.22 -14.21 -10.46
N ALA A 20 -15.60 -14.72 -9.40
CA ALA A 20 -15.15 -16.11 -9.35
C ALA A 20 -16.31 -17.12 -9.46
N GLU A 21 -17.48 -16.80 -8.91
CA GLU A 21 -18.67 -17.65 -8.97
C GLU A 21 -19.30 -17.68 -10.36
N VAL A 22 -19.36 -16.54 -11.05
CA VAL A 22 -20.08 -16.45 -12.34
C VAL A 22 -19.20 -16.60 -13.56
N ARG A 23 -17.86 -16.60 -13.43
CA ARG A 23 -16.95 -16.54 -14.59
C ARG A 23 -17.16 -17.66 -15.61
N ASP A 24 -17.54 -18.85 -15.15
CA ASP A 24 -17.76 -20.04 -15.98
C ASP A 24 -19.13 -20.02 -16.69
N ASP A 25 -20.06 -19.15 -16.28
CA ASP A 25 -21.37 -18.95 -16.91
C ASP A 25 -21.31 -17.99 -18.12
N TYR A 26 -20.18 -17.33 -18.34
CA TYR A 26 -19.99 -16.34 -19.41
C TYR A 26 -18.98 -16.85 -20.46
N PRO A 27 -19.12 -16.44 -21.74
CA PRO A 27 -18.24 -16.88 -22.81
C PRO A 27 -16.79 -16.40 -22.68
N ASN A 28 -16.54 -15.37 -21.87
CA ASN A 28 -15.21 -14.87 -21.56
C ASN A 28 -15.20 -14.07 -20.27
N GLU A 29 -14.01 -13.91 -19.67
CA GLU A 29 -13.80 -13.16 -18.43
C GLU A 29 -14.29 -11.70 -18.54
N THR A 30 -14.12 -11.07 -19.70
CA THR A 30 -14.53 -9.67 -19.89
C THR A 30 -16.03 -9.50 -19.73
N ALA A 31 -16.83 -10.44 -20.25
CA ALA A 31 -18.29 -10.45 -20.11
C ALA A 31 -18.73 -10.68 -18.66
N ALA A 32 -18.09 -11.60 -17.94
CA ALA A 32 -18.34 -11.82 -16.52
C ALA A 32 -18.03 -10.56 -15.68
N LEU A 33 -16.87 -9.94 -15.92
CA LEU A 33 -16.47 -8.68 -15.25
C LEU A 33 -17.45 -7.55 -15.54
N GLN A 34 -17.93 -7.43 -16.79
CA GLN A 34 -18.91 -6.42 -17.18
C GLN A 34 -20.23 -6.62 -16.41
N ALA A 35 -20.78 -7.83 -16.43
CA ALA A 35 -22.03 -8.14 -15.75
C ALA A 35 -21.96 -7.88 -14.23
N VAL A 36 -20.86 -8.25 -13.59
CA VAL A 36 -20.65 -7.97 -12.15
C VAL A 36 -20.47 -6.47 -11.88
N SER A 37 -19.80 -5.73 -12.78
CA SER A 37 -19.62 -4.28 -12.64
C SER A 37 -20.96 -3.55 -12.67
N GLU A 38 -21.85 -3.93 -13.58
CA GLU A 38 -23.20 -3.36 -13.71
C GLU A 38 -24.06 -3.74 -12.49
N LYS A 39 -23.99 -5.00 -12.04
CA LYS A 39 -24.76 -5.49 -10.89
C LYS A 39 -24.39 -4.83 -9.56
N LEU A 40 -23.13 -4.41 -9.39
CA LEU A 40 -22.63 -3.80 -8.16
C LEU A 40 -22.40 -2.30 -8.25
N ASP A 41 -22.86 -1.65 -9.33
CA ASP A 41 -22.65 -0.21 -9.61
C ASP A 41 -21.18 0.22 -9.53
N ILE A 42 -20.27 -0.63 -10.04
CA ILE A 42 -18.84 -0.34 -10.10
C ILE A 42 -18.57 0.31 -11.46
N GLY A 43 -18.18 1.59 -11.44
CA GLY A 43 -18.12 2.41 -12.66
C GLY A 43 -17.12 1.99 -13.75
N SER A 44 -16.33 0.93 -13.55
CA SER A 44 -15.50 0.36 -14.61
C SER A 44 -15.16 -1.11 -14.35
N ARG A 45 -15.35 -1.96 -15.36
CA ARG A 45 -14.90 -3.36 -15.39
C ARG A 45 -13.39 -3.52 -15.15
N GLU A 46 -12.58 -2.53 -15.55
CA GLU A 46 -11.13 -2.57 -15.30
C GLU A 46 -10.80 -2.47 -13.81
N THR A 47 -11.66 -1.79 -13.03
CA THR A 47 -11.52 -1.75 -11.57
C THR A 47 -11.67 -3.14 -10.97
N LEU A 48 -12.67 -3.91 -11.42
CA LEU A 48 -12.84 -5.30 -11.00
C LEU A 48 -11.68 -6.18 -11.44
N ARG A 49 -11.23 -6.05 -12.69
CA ARG A 49 -10.10 -6.82 -13.21
C ARG A 49 -8.86 -6.63 -12.34
N ASN A 50 -8.57 -5.40 -11.93
CA ASN A 50 -7.46 -5.10 -11.04
C ASN A 50 -7.63 -5.74 -9.65
N TRP A 51 -8.85 -5.79 -9.11
CA TRP A 51 -9.09 -6.46 -7.83
C TRP A 51 -8.96 -7.97 -7.91
N VAL A 52 -9.46 -8.59 -8.98
CA VAL A 52 -9.30 -10.03 -9.23
C VAL A 52 -7.82 -10.36 -9.35
N LYS A 53 -7.08 -9.61 -10.17
CA LYS A 53 -5.62 -9.78 -10.32
C LYS A 53 -4.88 -9.62 -8.99
N GLN A 54 -5.21 -8.59 -8.20
CA GLN A 54 -4.57 -8.40 -6.88
C GLN A 54 -4.92 -9.55 -5.93
N TYR A 55 -6.15 -10.06 -5.97
CA TYR A 55 -6.57 -11.19 -5.16
C TYR A 55 -5.81 -12.48 -5.54
N GLU A 56 -5.59 -12.73 -6.83
CA GLU A 56 -4.76 -13.84 -7.30
C GLU A 56 -3.30 -13.70 -6.86
N ILE A 57 -2.76 -12.49 -6.87
CA ILE A 57 -1.41 -12.21 -6.34
C ILE A 57 -1.37 -12.47 -4.84
N ASP A 58 -2.34 -11.96 -4.09
CA ASP A 58 -2.45 -12.14 -2.65
C ASP A 58 -2.66 -13.64 -2.26
N ALA A 59 -3.29 -14.41 -3.14
CA ALA A 59 -3.47 -15.86 -2.99
C ALA A 59 -2.25 -16.68 -3.48
N GLY A 60 -1.25 -16.05 -4.08
CA GLY A 60 -0.06 -16.71 -4.64
C GLY A 60 -0.30 -17.47 -5.94
N THR A 61 -1.44 -17.27 -6.61
CA THR A 61 -1.76 -17.92 -7.89
C THR A 61 -1.23 -17.15 -9.10
N SER A 62 -0.91 -15.87 -8.93
CA SER A 62 -0.33 -15.01 -9.96
C SER A 62 0.92 -14.29 -9.43
N PRO A 63 1.95 -14.07 -10.27
CA PRO A 63 3.14 -13.34 -9.85
C PRO A 63 2.82 -11.85 -9.63
N GLY A 64 3.40 -11.27 -8.57
CA GLY A 64 3.26 -9.86 -8.25
C GLY A 64 3.63 -9.56 -6.80
N THR A 65 3.48 -8.31 -6.40
CA THR A 65 3.62 -7.89 -5.00
C THR A 65 2.28 -7.96 -4.30
N THR A 66 2.21 -8.70 -3.21
CA THR A 66 1.01 -8.81 -2.40
C THR A 66 0.67 -7.48 -1.72
N THR A 67 -0.59 -7.33 -1.33
CA THR A 67 -1.08 -6.20 -0.55
C THR A 67 -0.34 -6.10 0.78
N GLU A 68 0.02 -7.23 1.39
CA GLU A 68 0.77 -7.29 2.64
C GLU A 68 2.21 -6.82 2.47
N GLU A 69 2.94 -7.34 1.48
CA GLU A 69 4.31 -6.90 1.18
C GLU A 69 4.38 -5.40 0.88
N SER A 70 3.42 -4.89 0.10
CA SER A 70 3.32 -3.46 -0.20
C SER A 70 3.08 -2.62 1.06
N ALA A 71 2.24 -3.10 1.98
CA ALA A 71 1.97 -2.43 3.25
C ALA A 71 3.21 -2.43 4.17
N GLN A 72 3.90 -3.56 4.28
CA GLN A 72 5.13 -3.69 5.06
C GLN A 72 6.24 -2.79 4.51
N LEU A 73 6.45 -2.80 3.19
CA LEU A 73 7.43 -1.95 2.54
C LEU A 73 7.16 -0.46 2.77
N LYS A 74 5.89 -0.04 2.78
CA LYS A 74 5.51 1.33 3.12
C LYS A 74 5.78 1.66 4.59
N ALA A 75 5.49 0.75 5.50
CA ALA A 75 5.76 0.92 6.92
C ALA A 75 7.26 1.06 7.19
N LEU A 76 8.07 0.15 6.62
CA LEU A 76 9.53 0.18 6.72
C LEU A 76 10.14 1.45 6.13
N LYS A 77 9.63 1.93 4.98
CA LYS A 77 10.08 3.21 4.40
C LYS A 77 9.79 4.39 5.32
N LYS A 78 8.65 4.38 6.01
CA LYS A 78 8.29 5.42 6.98
C LYS A 78 9.23 5.38 8.18
N GLU A 79 9.41 4.21 8.76
CA GLU A 79 10.31 4.00 9.90
C GLU A 79 11.75 4.39 9.55
N ASN A 80 12.26 3.99 8.38
CA ASN A 80 13.60 4.37 7.94
C ASN A 80 13.77 5.89 7.81
N ALA A 81 12.74 6.59 7.33
CA ALA A 81 12.76 8.05 7.23
C ALA A 81 12.78 8.72 8.62
N GLU A 82 12.02 8.18 9.58
CA GLU A 82 12.01 8.63 10.97
C GLU A 82 13.35 8.39 11.66
N LEU A 83 13.92 7.19 11.50
CA LEU A 83 15.24 6.84 12.02
C LEU A 83 16.35 7.72 11.45
N ARG A 84 16.31 7.99 10.14
CA ARG A 84 17.25 8.92 9.50
C ARG A 84 17.14 10.32 10.10
N ARG A 85 15.93 10.84 10.28
CA ARG A 85 15.74 12.15 10.94
C ARG A 85 16.29 12.18 12.37
N ALA A 86 15.99 11.15 13.16
CA ALA A 86 16.50 11.05 14.53
C ALA A 86 18.04 11.00 14.55
N ASN A 87 18.63 10.22 13.64
CA ASN A 87 20.08 10.10 13.53
C ASN A 87 20.74 11.45 13.17
N GLU A 88 20.15 12.24 12.28
CA GLU A 88 20.66 13.57 11.94
C GLU A 88 20.56 14.56 13.12
N ILE A 89 19.49 14.50 13.91
CA ILE A 89 19.38 15.30 15.14
C ILE A 89 20.48 14.94 16.14
N LEU A 90 20.71 13.63 16.34
CA LEU A 90 21.75 13.15 17.26
C LEU A 90 23.15 13.54 16.80
N LYS A 91 23.45 13.44 15.50
CA LYS A 91 24.73 13.91 14.94
C LYS A 91 24.92 15.40 15.15
N ALA A 92 23.88 16.21 14.88
CA ALA A 92 23.95 17.65 15.08
C ALA A 92 24.21 18.01 16.55
N ALA A 93 23.54 17.33 17.49
CA ALA A 93 23.78 17.50 18.91
C ALA A 93 25.21 17.10 19.32
N ALA A 94 25.70 15.94 18.84
CA ALA A 94 27.06 15.49 19.12
C ALA A 94 28.12 16.47 18.61
N SER A 95 27.97 16.99 17.39
CA SER A 95 28.85 18.02 16.84
C SER A 95 28.80 19.32 17.63
N PHE A 96 27.61 19.75 18.08
CA PHE A 96 27.46 20.93 18.92
C PHE A 96 28.21 20.78 20.26
N PHE A 97 28.02 19.65 20.95
CA PHE A 97 28.70 19.39 22.22
C PHE A 97 30.22 19.23 22.07
N ALA A 98 30.68 18.58 21.00
CA ALA A 98 32.11 18.49 20.71
C ALA A 98 32.74 19.89 20.52
N ALA A 99 32.08 20.77 19.78
CA ALA A 99 32.55 22.14 19.57
C ALA A 99 32.55 22.99 20.85
N GLU A 100 31.60 22.75 21.77
CA GLU A 100 31.57 23.44 23.07
C GLU A 100 32.70 22.96 24.00
N LEU A 101 33.06 21.67 23.96
CA LEU A 101 34.17 21.11 24.75
C LEU A 101 35.55 21.62 24.30
N ASP A 102 35.73 21.91 23.01
CA ASP A 102 36.99 22.43 22.45
C ASP A 102 37.20 23.94 22.69
N ARG A 103 36.21 24.67 23.25
CA ARG A 103 36.39 26.08 23.60
C ARG A 103 37.16 26.22 24.92
N PRO A 104 38.33 26.88 24.94
CA PRO A 104 39.05 27.13 26.18
C PRO A 104 38.20 28.04 27.08
N HIS A 105 37.80 27.54 28.25
CA HIS A 105 37.24 28.38 29.30
C HIS A 105 38.35 29.30 29.83
N THR A 106 38.43 30.52 29.32
CA THR A 106 39.25 31.57 29.94
C THR A 106 38.62 31.92 31.29
N ARG A 107 39.13 31.33 32.37
CA ARG A 107 38.84 31.78 33.73
C ARG A 107 39.43 33.19 33.88
N SER A 108 38.55 34.17 34.06
CA SER A 108 38.91 35.53 34.49
C SER A 108 39.29 35.54 35.96
#